data_AF-A0A330LRY8-F1
#
_entry.id   AF-A0A330LRY8-F1
#
_cell.length_a   1.000
_cell.length_b   1.000
_cell.length_c   1.000
_cell.angle_alpha   90.00
_cell.angle_beta   90.00
_cell.angle_gamma   90.00
#
_symmetry.space_group_name_H-M   'P 1'
#
loop_
_entity.id
_entity.type
_entity.pdbx_description
1 polymer ?
#
loop_
_entity_poly.entity_id
_entity_poly.type
_entity_poly.pdbx_seq_one_letter_code
_entity_poly.pdbx_strand_id
1 'polypeptide(L)'
;MGEFIRYQGEEALGLIETLGMVPAIYGADTMLKTANVKLVAYENIGSTLVTIMVKGDIAAIEASVSAGAAAAKSIGNLTASNTMPRPIKPIGDIVSVHGLPVDGPQSESGARPKAMCFIETFGFVLVLEAADAMIKAADVELVGYENVASGYISVLMQGDVSACIAAVEAGVKAVENMGAEVYSSVVIPSPHPDLIKITQLYNFDNLLP
;
A
#
# COMPACT_ATOMS: atom_id res chain seq x y z
N MET A 1 11.30 -4.53 20.49
CA MET A 1 9.93 -4.27 20.03
C MET A 1 9.90 -2.80 19.65
N GLY A 2 9.70 -2.48 18.37
CA GLY A 2 9.77 -1.09 17.87
C GLY A 2 8.65 -0.22 18.46
N GLU A 3 8.82 1.11 18.38
CA GLU A 3 7.76 2.04 18.75
C GLU A 3 6.71 2.10 17.62
N PHE A 4 5.43 1.95 17.96
CA PHE A 4 4.31 1.99 17.01
C PHE A 4 3.47 3.25 17.25
N ILE A 5 2.95 3.82 16.16
CA ILE A 5 2.10 5.00 16.17
C ILE A 5 0.84 4.71 17.00
N ARG A 6 0.53 5.61 17.94
CA ARG A 6 -0.73 5.58 18.70
C ARG A 6 -1.67 6.69 18.25
N TYR A 7 -2.89 6.30 17.92
CA TYR A 7 -4.01 7.20 17.69
C TYR A 7 -4.87 7.27 18.95
N GLN A 8 -5.08 8.46 19.51
CA GLN A 8 -5.73 8.64 20.82
C GLN A 8 -7.26 8.80 20.75
N GLY A 9 -7.81 8.94 19.54
CA GLY A 9 -9.15 9.49 19.36
C GLY A 9 -9.17 11.03 19.43
N GLU A 10 -10.37 11.59 19.33
CA GLU A 10 -10.69 13.03 19.39
C GLU A 10 -10.08 13.93 18.30
N GLU A 11 -9.34 13.35 17.36
CA GLU A 11 -8.82 13.97 16.13
C GLU A 11 -9.56 13.37 14.93
N ALA A 12 -9.64 14.04 13.77
CA ALA A 12 -10.37 13.46 12.64
C ALA A 12 -9.62 12.24 12.08
N LEU A 13 -10.37 11.20 11.72
CA LEU A 13 -9.88 9.94 11.19
C LEU A 13 -10.46 9.70 9.80
N GLY A 14 -9.58 9.46 8.82
CA GLY A 14 -9.92 9.11 7.46
C GLY A 14 -9.66 7.64 7.20
N LEU A 15 -10.59 6.98 6.50
CA LEU A 15 -10.58 5.55 6.25
C LEU A 15 -10.87 5.28 4.78
N ILE A 16 -10.07 4.43 4.14
CA ILE A 16 -10.41 3.77 2.88
C ILE A 16 -10.17 2.26 3.04
N GLU A 17 -11.06 1.46 2.49
CA GLU A 17 -10.97 0.00 2.50
C GLU A 17 -11.10 -0.51 1.07
N THR A 18 -10.22 -1.44 0.69
CA THR A 18 -10.16 -2.02 -0.65
C THR A 18 -10.14 -3.54 -0.59
N LEU A 19 -10.52 -4.17 -1.70
CA LEU A 19 -10.07 -5.52 -2.01
C LEU A 19 -8.65 -5.42 -2.58
N GLY A 20 -7.70 -6.11 -1.96
CA GLY A 20 -6.29 -6.12 -2.35
C GLY A 20 -5.48 -4.97 -1.75
N MET A 21 -4.19 -5.22 -1.60
CA MET A 21 -3.22 -4.27 -1.03
C MET A 21 -2.85 -3.17 -2.03
N VAL A 22 -2.71 -3.50 -3.31
CA VAL A 22 -2.20 -2.55 -4.30
C VAL A 22 -3.12 -1.33 -4.49
N PRO A 23 -4.46 -1.49 -4.60
CA PRO A 23 -5.39 -0.37 -4.57
C PRO A 23 -5.31 0.46 -3.28
N ALA A 24 -5.13 -0.19 -2.13
CA ALA A 24 -4.96 0.48 -0.84
C ALA A 24 -3.68 1.33 -0.79
N ILE A 25 -2.54 0.81 -1.25
CA ILE A 25 -1.27 1.56 -1.30
C ILE A 25 -1.36 2.76 -2.23
N TYR A 26 -1.98 2.60 -3.41
CA TYR A 26 -2.15 3.72 -4.33
C TYR A 26 -3.11 4.78 -3.78
N GLY A 27 -4.17 4.34 -3.09
CA GLY A 27 -5.04 5.19 -2.30
C GLY A 27 -4.27 5.95 -1.23
N ALA A 28 -3.46 5.26 -0.41
CA ALA A 28 -2.65 5.86 0.65
C ALA A 28 -1.66 6.91 0.13
N ASP A 29 -0.95 6.61 -0.96
CA ASP A 29 -0.04 7.56 -1.62
C ASP A 29 -0.76 8.87 -1.99
N THR A 30 -1.94 8.72 -2.60
CA THR A 30 -2.78 9.85 -3.02
C THR A 30 -3.31 10.61 -1.80
N MET A 31 -3.78 9.90 -0.77
CA MET A 31 -4.26 10.49 0.49
C MET A 31 -3.20 11.41 1.11
N LEU A 32 -1.97 10.93 1.21
CA LEU A 32 -0.85 11.61 1.85
C LEU A 32 -0.32 12.80 1.03
N LYS A 33 -0.43 12.74 -0.29
CA LYS A 33 -0.04 13.83 -1.18
C LYS A 33 -1.11 14.91 -1.34
N THR A 34 -2.37 14.58 -1.09
CA THR A 34 -3.50 15.49 -1.33
C THR A 34 -3.62 16.56 -0.24
N ALA A 35 -3.37 16.19 1.02
CA ALA A 35 -3.53 17.09 2.15
C ALA A 35 -2.54 16.76 3.27
N ASN A 36 -2.38 17.68 4.22
CA ASN A 36 -1.55 17.46 5.40
C ASN A 36 -2.23 16.50 6.39
N VAL A 37 -2.14 15.20 6.09
CA VAL A 37 -2.62 14.10 6.94
C VAL A 37 -1.46 13.18 7.30
N LYS A 38 -1.60 12.42 8.38
CA LYS A 38 -0.60 11.45 8.83
C LYS A 38 -1.15 10.05 8.69
N LEU A 39 -0.39 9.17 8.03
CA LEU A 39 -0.67 7.74 8.04
C LEU A 39 -0.41 7.18 9.44
N VAL A 40 -1.41 6.52 10.02
CA VAL A 40 -1.32 6.03 11.40
C VAL A 40 -1.49 4.55 11.56
N ALA A 41 -2.31 3.94 10.71
CA ALA A 41 -2.61 2.53 10.81
C ALA A 41 -2.81 1.95 9.41
N TYR A 42 -2.51 0.67 9.32
CA TYR A 42 -2.74 -0.17 8.16
C TYR A 42 -3.24 -1.49 8.71
N GLU A 43 -4.38 -1.95 8.19
CA GLU A 43 -4.91 -3.24 8.58
C GLU A 43 -5.15 -4.11 7.35
N ASN A 44 -4.61 -5.32 7.41
CA ASN A 44 -4.96 -6.41 6.51
C ASN A 44 -5.75 -7.42 7.33
N ILE A 45 -7.09 -7.36 7.23
CA ILE A 45 -8.02 -8.16 8.02
C ILE A 45 -7.99 -9.64 7.57
N GLY A 46 -7.36 -9.92 6.43
CA GLY A 46 -7.53 -11.16 5.69
C GLY A 46 -8.83 -11.13 4.88
N SER A 47 -9.09 -12.24 4.17
CA SER A 47 -10.19 -12.31 3.19
C SER A 47 -10.16 -11.15 2.18
N THR A 48 -8.97 -10.75 1.75
CA THR A 48 -8.70 -9.72 0.75
C THR A 48 -8.91 -8.26 1.19
N LEU A 49 -9.40 -8.00 2.40
CA LEU A 49 -9.73 -6.64 2.84
C LEU A 49 -8.51 -5.92 3.44
N VAL A 50 -8.22 -4.75 2.89
CA VAL A 50 -7.13 -3.88 3.34
C VAL A 50 -7.67 -2.49 3.66
N THR A 51 -7.38 -1.99 4.85
CA THR A 51 -7.80 -0.67 5.32
C THR A 51 -6.60 0.24 5.56
N ILE A 52 -6.67 1.46 5.01
CA ILE A 52 -5.74 2.56 5.29
C ILE A 52 -6.40 3.53 6.25
N MET A 53 -5.66 3.94 7.30
CA MET A 53 -6.13 4.89 8.29
C MET A 53 -5.19 6.09 8.40
N VAL A 54 -5.73 7.30 8.17
CA VAL A 54 -4.99 8.56 8.31
C VAL A 54 -5.66 9.48 9.33
N LYS A 55 -4.91 10.40 9.91
CA LYS A 55 -5.44 11.41 10.83
C LYS A 55 -4.98 12.83 10.50
N GLY A 56 -5.73 13.82 10.98
CA GLY A 56 -5.40 15.23 10.85
C GLY A 56 -6.61 16.13 11.09
N ASP A 57 -6.57 17.32 10.53
CA ASP A 57 -7.71 18.25 10.57
C ASP A 57 -8.85 17.76 9.67
N ILE A 58 -10.10 18.01 10.07
CA ILE A 58 -11.28 17.49 9.37
C ILE A 58 -11.30 17.83 7.87
N ALA A 59 -11.02 19.09 7.50
CA ALA A 59 -11.00 19.50 6.09
C ALA A 59 -9.89 18.79 5.28
N ALA A 60 -8.73 18.55 5.91
CA ALA A 60 -7.64 17.78 5.28
C ALA A 60 -8.03 16.31 5.11
N ILE A 61 -8.72 15.74 6.10
CA ILE A 61 -9.21 14.36 6.04
C ILE A 61 -10.27 14.17 4.96
N GLU A 62 -11.26 15.06 4.86
CA GLU A 62 -12.30 14.98 3.84
C GLU A 62 -11.70 15.03 2.43
N ALA A 63 -10.77 15.96 2.18
CA ALA A 63 -10.06 16.06 0.90
C ALA A 63 -9.21 14.81 0.62
N SER A 64 -8.45 14.36 1.63
CA SER A 64 -7.57 13.19 1.53
C SER A 64 -8.35 11.90 1.23
N VAL A 65 -9.41 11.61 2.00
CA VAL A 65 -10.27 10.43 1.81
C VAL A 65 -10.95 10.46 0.45
N SER A 66 -11.47 11.61 0.01
CA SER A 66 -12.10 11.72 -1.30
C SER A 66 -11.13 11.39 -2.44
N ALA A 67 -9.92 11.96 -2.42
CA ALA A 67 -8.90 11.70 -3.44
C ALA A 67 -8.37 10.26 -3.38
N GLY A 68 -8.07 9.75 -2.18
CA GLY A 68 -7.61 8.38 -1.96
C GLY A 68 -8.61 7.33 -2.43
N ALA A 69 -9.89 7.51 -2.10
CA ALA A 69 -10.97 6.63 -2.52
C ALA A 69 -11.10 6.59 -4.05
N ALA A 70 -11.01 7.74 -4.72
CA ALA A 70 -11.04 7.83 -6.18
C ALA A 70 -9.83 7.14 -6.82
N ALA A 71 -8.63 7.32 -6.26
CA ALA A 71 -7.40 6.68 -6.74
C ALA A 71 -7.46 5.16 -6.58
N ALA A 72 -7.82 4.65 -5.40
CA ALA A 72 -7.97 3.22 -5.15
C ALA A 72 -8.98 2.58 -6.12
N LYS A 73 -10.14 3.22 -6.30
CA LYS A 73 -11.19 2.76 -7.23
C LYS A 73 -10.74 2.75 -8.71
N SER A 74 -9.72 3.52 -9.07
CA SER A 74 -9.24 3.59 -10.46
C SER A 74 -8.42 2.36 -10.88
N ILE A 75 -7.87 1.61 -9.91
CA ILE A 75 -7.03 0.43 -10.19
C ILE A 75 -7.53 -0.86 -9.53
N GLY A 76 -8.56 -0.80 -8.69
CA GLY A 76 -9.16 -1.96 -8.03
C GLY A 76 -10.50 -1.64 -7.39
N ASN A 77 -10.95 -2.49 -6.47
CA ASN A 77 -12.26 -2.32 -5.83
C ASN A 77 -12.16 -1.63 -4.47
N LEU A 78 -12.72 -0.43 -4.36
CA LEU A 78 -12.95 0.25 -3.08
C LEU A 78 -14.24 -0.28 -2.45
N THR A 79 -14.14 -0.94 -1.29
CA THR A 79 -15.29 -1.51 -0.57
C THR A 79 -15.98 -0.47 0.30
N ALA A 80 -15.20 0.35 0.99
CA ALA A 80 -15.72 1.40 1.86
C ALA A 80 -14.78 2.61 1.93
N SER A 81 -15.35 3.77 2.25
CA SER A 81 -14.57 4.94 2.66
C SER A 81 -15.38 5.72 3.68
N ASN A 82 -14.70 6.37 4.62
CA ASN A 82 -15.38 7.16 5.65
C ASN A 82 -14.47 8.27 6.19
N THR A 83 -15.11 9.32 6.68
CA THR A 83 -14.47 10.37 7.48
C THR A 83 -15.18 10.46 8.82
N MET A 84 -14.42 10.29 9.90
CA MET A 84 -14.93 10.42 11.26
C MET A 84 -14.37 11.70 11.88
N PRO A 85 -15.17 12.76 12.09
CA PRO A 85 -14.63 14.06 12.50
C PRO A 85 -14.01 14.09 13.89
N ARG A 86 -14.52 13.26 14.81
CA ARG A 86 -14.07 13.23 16.21
C ARG A 86 -14.41 11.89 16.89
N PRO A 87 -13.73 10.79 16.54
CA PRO A 87 -13.92 9.50 17.22
C PRO A 87 -13.70 9.63 18.73
N ILE A 88 -14.49 8.95 19.54
CA ILE A 88 -14.28 8.93 21.00
C ILE A 88 -13.00 8.16 21.36
N LYS A 89 -12.38 8.49 22.50
CA LYS A 89 -11.08 7.93 22.92
C LYS A 89 -10.95 6.40 22.82
N PRO A 90 -11.96 5.59 23.22
CA PRO A 90 -11.86 4.13 23.09
C PRO A 90 -11.67 3.62 21.65
N ILE A 91 -12.08 4.39 20.63
CA ILE A 91 -11.80 4.05 19.22
C ILE A 91 -10.30 4.19 18.92
N GLY A 92 -9.61 5.09 19.63
CA GLY A 92 -8.16 5.24 19.59
C GLY A 92 -7.42 3.93 19.88
N ASP A 93 -7.87 3.20 20.89
CA ASP A 93 -7.27 1.92 21.27
C ASP A 93 -7.42 0.87 20.17
N ILE A 94 -8.58 0.82 19.49
CA ILE A 94 -8.82 -0.09 18.36
C ILE A 94 -7.86 0.21 17.22
N VAL A 95 -7.78 1.47 16.77
CA VAL A 95 -6.87 1.87 15.68
C VAL A 95 -5.41 1.61 16.05
N SER A 96 -5.04 1.81 17.31
CA SER A 96 -3.65 1.66 17.78
C SER A 96 -3.17 0.21 17.80
N VAL A 97 -4.06 -0.79 17.80
CA VAL A 97 -3.67 -2.21 17.60
C VAL A 97 -3.06 -2.43 16.21
N HIS A 98 -3.49 -1.64 15.24
CA HIS A 98 -3.05 -1.68 13.84
C HIS A 98 -2.06 -0.57 13.51
N GLY A 99 -1.50 0.06 14.55
CA GLY A 99 -0.56 1.16 14.42
C GLY A 99 0.66 0.74 13.61
N LEU A 100 1.12 1.61 12.73
CA LEU A 100 2.34 1.40 11.97
C LEU A 100 3.59 1.77 12.80
N PRO A 101 4.78 1.23 12.47
CA PRO A 101 6.02 1.66 13.12
C PRO A 101 6.23 3.19 13.01
N VAL A 102 6.67 3.83 14.10
CA VAL A 102 6.91 5.30 14.16
C VAL A 102 7.99 5.70 13.16
N ASP A 103 9.09 4.95 13.17
CA ASP A 103 10.15 5.02 12.19
C ASP A 103 9.99 3.84 11.23
N GLY A 104 9.97 4.09 9.91
CA GLY A 104 10.41 3.05 8.96
C GLY A 104 11.89 2.74 9.21
N PRO A 105 12.56 1.77 8.54
CA PRO A 105 14.01 1.80 8.51
C PRO A 105 14.39 3.23 8.16
N GLN A 106 15.13 3.90 9.05
CA GLN A 106 15.76 5.14 8.66
C GLN A 106 16.54 4.74 7.42
N SER A 107 16.15 5.25 6.26
CA SER A 107 17.09 5.28 5.16
C SER A 107 18.28 6.01 5.77
N GLU A 108 19.38 5.29 6.05
CA GLU A 108 20.58 5.84 6.69
C GLU A 108 21.11 7.03 5.87
N SER A 109 20.65 7.16 4.63
CA SER A 109 20.72 8.33 3.79
C SER A 109 19.37 9.06 3.75
N GLY A 110 19.32 10.39 3.86
CA GLY A 110 18.11 11.17 3.52
C GLY A 110 17.69 11.10 2.03
N ALA A 111 17.95 9.98 1.37
CA ALA A 111 17.55 9.65 0.02
C ALA A 111 16.02 9.60 -0.08
N ARG A 112 15.51 10.21 -1.15
CA ARG A 112 14.09 10.09 -1.49
C ARG A 112 13.77 8.63 -1.81
N PRO A 113 12.58 8.13 -1.45
CA PRO A 113 12.12 6.82 -1.89
C PRO A 113 12.28 6.67 -3.40
N LYS A 114 12.81 5.53 -3.85
CA LYS A 114 12.78 5.13 -5.26
C LYS A 114 11.33 4.99 -5.74
N ALA A 115 11.13 4.97 -7.06
CA ALA A 115 9.83 4.63 -7.60
C ALA A 115 9.46 3.21 -7.13
N MET A 116 8.19 3.00 -6.79
CA MET A 116 7.69 1.68 -6.45
C MET A 116 6.77 1.17 -7.56
N CYS A 117 6.79 -0.12 -7.80
CA CYS A 117 5.83 -0.75 -8.69
C CYS A 117 5.32 -2.07 -8.13
N PHE A 118 4.08 -2.37 -8.49
CA PHE A 118 3.32 -3.45 -7.91
C PHE A 118 2.54 -4.18 -8.98
N ILE A 119 2.44 -5.50 -8.82
CA ILE A 119 1.46 -6.34 -9.50
C ILE A 119 0.76 -7.17 -8.44
N GLU A 120 -0.56 -7.18 -8.50
CA GLU A 120 -1.45 -8.00 -7.68
C GLU A 120 -2.20 -8.98 -8.58
N THR A 121 -2.25 -10.24 -8.18
CA THR A 121 -2.91 -11.32 -8.95
C THR A 121 -3.80 -12.15 -8.05
N PHE A 122 -4.70 -12.92 -8.68
CA PHE A 122 -5.41 -13.99 -8.00
C PHE A 122 -4.69 -15.33 -8.21
N GLY A 123 -3.87 -15.72 -7.25
CA GLY A 123 -3.17 -17.01 -7.24
C GLY A 123 -1.66 -16.90 -7.28
N PHE A 124 -1.02 -17.75 -6.48
CA PHE A 124 0.44 -17.72 -6.26
C PHE A 124 1.25 -18.08 -7.52
N VAL A 125 0.70 -18.88 -8.43
CA VAL A 125 1.39 -19.22 -9.69
C VAL A 125 1.56 -17.97 -10.55
N LEU A 126 0.51 -17.15 -10.66
CA LEU A 126 0.50 -15.96 -11.52
C LEU A 126 1.45 -14.88 -11.01
N VAL A 127 1.47 -14.66 -9.69
CA VAL A 127 2.36 -13.63 -9.11
C VAL A 127 3.84 -13.98 -9.27
N LEU A 128 4.19 -15.27 -9.22
CA LEU A 128 5.58 -15.71 -9.38
C LEU A 128 6.04 -15.54 -10.83
N GLU A 129 5.17 -15.88 -11.79
CA GLU A 129 5.44 -15.61 -13.20
C GLU A 129 5.60 -14.10 -13.46
N ALA A 130 4.69 -13.29 -12.91
CA ALA A 130 4.77 -11.84 -13.01
C ALA A 130 6.11 -11.30 -12.45
N ALA A 131 6.48 -11.72 -11.24
CA ALA A 131 7.70 -11.24 -10.58
C ALA A 131 8.97 -11.65 -11.34
N ASP A 132 9.05 -12.90 -11.80
CA ASP A 132 10.17 -13.38 -12.61
C ASP A 132 10.31 -12.57 -13.91
N ALA A 133 9.21 -12.30 -14.60
CA ALA A 133 9.20 -11.48 -15.81
C ALA A 133 9.59 -10.02 -15.54
N MET A 134 9.09 -9.41 -14.47
CA MET A 134 9.41 -8.04 -14.06
C MET A 134 10.92 -7.86 -13.85
N ILE A 135 11.57 -8.74 -13.08
CA ILE A 135 13.00 -8.66 -12.72
C ILE A 135 13.89 -8.93 -13.94
N LYS A 136 13.46 -9.82 -14.86
CA LYS A 136 14.20 -10.09 -16.10
C LYS A 136 14.13 -8.96 -17.11
N ALA A 137 13.06 -8.17 -17.09
CA ALA A 137 12.81 -7.15 -18.10
C ALA A 137 13.51 -5.81 -17.81
N ALA A 138 13.73 -5.47 -16.54
CA ALA A 138 14.26 -4.17 -16.14
C ALA A 138 15.08 -4.25 -14.85
N ASP A 139 15.89 -3.22 -14.60
CA ASP A 139 16.66 -3.08 -13.36
C ASP A 139 15.75 -2.62 -12.22
N VAL A 140 15.01 -3.57 -11.65
CA VAL A 140 14.14 -3.40 -10.49
C VAL A 140 14.54 -4.38 -9.38
N GLU A 141 14.45 -3.91 -8.15
CA GLU A 141 14.72 -4.70 -6.95
C GLU A 141 13.39 -5.24 -6.40
N LEU A 142 13.29 -6.55 -6.21
CA LEU A 142 12.15 -7.16 -5.52
C LEU A 142 12.31 -6.95 -4.01
N VAL A 143 11.49 -6.04 -3.48
CA VAL A 143 11.51 -5.63 -2.07
C VAL A 143 10.82 -6.68 -1.21
N GLY A 144 9.71 -7.23 -1.69
CA GLY A 144 8.87 -8.05 -0.87
C GLY A 144 7.65 -8.60 -1.58
N TYR A 145 6.85 -9.28 -0.80
CA TYR A 145 5.67 -9.99 -1.25
C TYR A 145 4.59 -9.93 -0.17
N GLU A 146 3.34 -9.78 -0.59
CA GLU A 146 2.21 -9.68 0.29
C GLU A 146 1.10 -10.70 -0.06
N ASN A 147 0.42 -11.20 0.96
CA ASN A 147 -0.70 -12.13 0.85
C ASN A 147 -1.86 -11.66 1.73
N VAL A 148 -2.89 -11.06 1.13
CA VAL A 148 -4.14 -10.63 1.80
C VAL A 148 -5.12 -11.77 2.09
N ALA A 149 -4.66 -13.02 2.00
CA ALA A 149 -5.46 -14.24 2.04
C ALA A 149 -6.49 -14.33 0.90
N SER A 150 -7.21 -15.46 0.86
CA SER A 150 -8.28 -15.73 -0.13
C SER A 150 -7.86 -15.55 -1.60
N GLY A 151 -6.58 -15.77 -1.91
CA GLY A 151 -6.05 -15.87 -3.27
C GLY A 151 -5.42 -14.58 -3.81
N TYR A 152 -5.63 -13.43 -3.17
CA TYR A 152 -5.05 -12.17 -3.62
C TYR A 152 -3.66 -11.96 -3.05
N ILE A 153 -2.76 -11.65 -3.95
CA ILE A 153 -1.34 -11.78 -3.70
C ILE A 153 -0.60 -10.73 -4.52
N SER A 154 0.30 -9.99 -3.88
CA SER A 154 1.02 -8.86 -4.46
C SER A 154 2.53 -9.02 -4.39
N VAL A 155 3.22 -8.55 -5.42
CA VAL A 155 4.69 -8.35 -5.41
C VAL A 155 5.03 -6.88 -5.43
N LEU A 156 6.05 -6.52 -4.65
CA LEU A 156 6.48 -5.15 -4.41
C LEU A 156 7.90 -4.99 -4.94
N MET A 157 8.11 -4.05 -5.86
CA MET A 157 9.42 -3.76 -6.41
C MET A 157 9.75 -2.28 -6.34
N GLN A 158 11.04 -1.96 -6.38
CA GLN A 158 11.53 -0.59 -6.45
C GLN A 158 12.61 -0.41 -7.51
N GLY A 159 12.70 0.79 -8.07
CA GLY A 159 13.68 1.09 -9.11
C GLY A 159 13.55 2.53 -9.62
N ASP A 160 14.16 2.80 -10.76
CA ASP A 160 13.89 4.03 -11.51
C ASP A 160 12.51 3.96 -12.17
N VAL A 161 11.86 5.12 -12.38
CA VAL A 161 10.50 5.19 -12.92
C VAL A 161 10.35 4.41 -14.23
N SER A 162 11.30 4.57 -15.16
CA SER A 162 11.28 3.86 -16.44
C SER A 162 11.48 2.34 -16.29
N ALA A 163 12.31 1.91 -15.33
CA ALA A 163 12.50 0.50 -15.04
C ALA A 163 11.22 -0.11 -14.44
N CYS A 164 10.57 0.61 -13.52
CA CYS A 164 9.29 0.22 -12.95
C CYS A 164 8.18 0.06 -14.01
N ILE A 165 8.09 0.99 -14.97
CA ILE A 165 7.12 0.91 -16.08
C ILE A 165 7.39 -0.34 -16.92
N ALA A 166 8.63 -0.53 -17.38
CA ALA A 166 9.01 -1.68 -18.19
C ALA A 166 8.80 -3.02 -17.47
N ALA A 167 9.11 -3.07 -16.17
CA ALA A 167 8.87 -4.23 -15.34
C ALA A 167 7.38 -4.57 -15.26
N VAL A 168 6.52 -3.61 -14.92
CA VAL A 168 5.06 -3.84 -14.81
C VAL A 168 4.48 -4.31 -16.14
N GLU A 169 4.84 -3.65 -17.25
CA GLU A 169 4.39 -4.06 -18.59
C GLU A 169 4.78 -5.51 -18.90
N ALA A 170 6.01 -5.92 -18.57
CA ALA A 170 6.48 -7.29 -18.78
C ALA A 170 5.75 -8.30 -17.88
N GLY A 171 5.55 -7.98 -16.60
CA GLY A 171 4.86 -8.85 -15.65
C GLY A 171 3.38 -9.06 -16.00
N VAL A 172 2.67 -8.00 -16.37
CA VAL A 172 1.27 -8.07 -16.82
C VAL A 172 1.18 -8.97 -18.06
N LYS A 173 2.04 -8.74 -19.05
CA LYS A 173 2.06 -9.54 -20.28
C LYS A 173 2.40 -11.01 -20.02
N ALA A 174 3.25 -11.30 -19.04
CA ALA A 174 3.57 -12.68 -18.66
C ALA A 174 2.34 -13.41 -18.12
N VAL A 175 1.55 -12.77 -17.25
CA VAL A 175 0.28 -13.29 -16.75
C VAL A 175 -0.75 -13.47 -17.88
N GLU A 176 -0.85 -12.51 -18.80
CA GLU A 176 -1.72 -12.61 -19.98
C GLU A 176 -1.36 -13.82 -20.87
N ASN A 177 -0.06 -14.11 -21.05
CA ASN A 177 0.41 -15.27 -21.81
C ASN A 177 0.05 -16.61 -21.14
N MET A 178 -0.23 -16.61 -19.83
CA MET A 178 -0.76 -17.77 -19.12
C MET A 178 -2.29 -17.93 -19.30
N GLY A 179 -2.95 -16.99 -19.97
CA GLY A 179 -4.40 -16.97 -20.15
C GLY A 179 -5.17 -16.43 -18.94
N ALA A 180 -4.54 -15.58 -18.12
CA ALA A 180 -5.13 -14.93 -16.96
C ALA A 180 -4.94 -13.41 -17.03
N GLU A 181 -5.60 -12.68 -16.13
CA GLU A 181 -5.46 -11.24 -15.99
C GLU A 181 -4.90 -10.92 -14.61
N VAL A 182 -4.07 -9.88 -14.52
CA VAL A 182 -3.71 -9.30 -13.22
C VAL A 182 -4.94 -8.68 -12.59
N TYR A 183 -5.03 -8.71 -11.26
CA TYR A 183 -6.12 -8.04 -10.57
C TYR A 183 -5.92 -6.52 -10.58
N SER A 184 -4.72 -6.08 -10.21
CA SER A 184 -4.34 -4.68 -10.23
C SER A 184 -2.84 -4.54 -10.45
N SER A 185 -2.41 -3.40 -10.98
CA SER A 185 -0.99 -3.06 -11.10
C SER A 185 -0.84 -1.54 -11.05
N VAL A 186 0.30 -1.07 -10.55
CA VAL A 186 0.57 0.37 -10.48
C VAL A 186 2.06 0.65 -10.43
N VAL A 187 2.46 1.78 -11.03
CA VAL A 187 3.75 2.42 -10.80
C VAL A 187 3.50 3.72 -10.04
N ILE A 188 4.18 3.91 -8.92
CA ILE A 188 4.18 5.14 -8.13
C ILE A 188 5.53 5.82 -8.34
N PRO A 189 5.63 6.84 -9.21
CA PRO A 189 6.93 7.39 -9.64
C PRO A 189 7.72 8.08 -8.52
N SER A 190 7.02 8.69 -7.57
CA SER A 190 7.62 9.42 -6.45
C SER A 190 6.77 9.15 -5.21
N PRO A 191 6.88 7.97 -4.59
CA PRO A 191 5.99 7.59 -3.51
C PRO A 191 6.14 8.50 -2.30
N HIS A 192 5.03 8.72 -1.59
CA HIS A 192 5.09 9.44 -0.32
C HIS A 192 5.99 8.65 0.66
N PRO A 193 6.93 9.31 1.37
CA PRO A 193 7.89 8.62 2.24
C PRO A 193 7.25 7.69 3.27
N ASP A 194 6.10 8.07 3.83
CA ASP A 194 5.38 7.25 4.82
C ASP A 194 4.87 5.90 4.29
N LEU A 195 4.83 5.66 2.97
CA LEU A 195 4.45 4.35 2.44
C LEU A 195 5.43 3.24 2.85
N ILE A 196 6.70 3.59 3.10
CA ILE A 196 7.69 2.62 3.60
C ILE A 196 7.24 1.97 4.90
N LYS A 197 6.41 2.67 5.70
CA LYS A 197 5.90 2.16 6.97
C LYS A 197 5.04 0.91 6.77
N ILE A 198 4.35 0.82 5.62
CA ILE A 198 3.54 -0.33 5.23
C ILE A 198 4.39 -1.36 4.49
N THR A 199 5.12 -0.95 3.44
CA THR A 199 5.80 -1.91 2.55
C THR A 199 6.90 -2.69 3.26
N GLN A 200 7.56 -2.11 4.27
CA GLN A 200 8.56 -2.80 5.09
C GLN A 200 8.00 -4.03 5.82
N LEU A 201 6.70 -4.06 6.14
CA LEU A 201 6.07 -5.19 6.83
C LEU A 201 6.16 -6.47 5.99
N TYR A 202 6.35 -6.31 4.69
CA TYR A 202 6.39 -7.35 3.68
C TYR A 202 7.78 -7.52 3.03
N ASN A 203 8.79 -6.82 3.55
CA ASN A 203 10.17 -7.00 3.11
C ASN A 203 10.64 -8.43 3.46
N PHE A 204 11.36 -9.08 2.55
CA PHE A 204 11.94 -10.40 2.79
C PHE A 204 12.83 -10.50 4.03
N ASP A 205 13.50 -9.42 4.44
CA ASP A 205 14.25 -9.38 5.69
C ASP A 205 13.38 -9.74 6.92
N ASN A 206 12.06 -9.49 6.83
CA ASN A 206 11.08 -9.80 7.87
C ASN A 206 10.29 -11.10 7.60
N LEU A 207 10.30 -11.59 6.36
CA LEU A 207 9.49 -12.77 5.94
C LEU A 207 10.30 -14.07 5.90
N LEU A 208 11.63 -13.98 5.74
CA LEU A 208 12.50 -15.15 5.68
C LEU A 208 12.84 -15.68 7.08
N PRO A 209 12.99 -17.01 7.25
CA PRO A 209 13.29 -17.65 8.54
C PRO A 209 14.75 -17.50 8.99
#